data_AF-A0A814ZLX9-F1
#
_entry.id   AF-A0A814ZLX9-F1
#
_cell.length_a   1.000
_cell.length_b   1.000
_cell.length_c   1.000
_cell.angle_alpha   90.00
_cell.angle_beta   90.00
_cell.angle_gamma   90.00
#
_symmetry.space_group_name_H-M   'P 1'
#
loop_
_entity.id
_entity.type
_entity.pdbx_description
1 polymer ?
#
loop_
_entity_poly.entity_id
_entity_poly.type
_entity_poly.pdbx_seq_one_letter_code
_entity_poly.pdbx_strand_id
1 'polypeptide(L)'
;VIEKNTLQALPGELQNWYNKYEQYHIYNAYGLFRSMTGVDGRPELIVEGAFESTNSKGLQWKEYEFQAKPSILSHSTTFVAPHQPRLDWQMWFAALSNYQHEAWLANFLYRLLTNQNEVLKLIKYSPFANKPPKYLRVMLYRYNFTELGSSNWWKHILQIKSKTIELSVLVIYLQAIHSFSDKMNPILFTWFPVCFAFIILILKKCLCSTSNYYMKSRQSYQTNGHIFHQVSSLCLALSNDNTHIQMEKCDESN
;
A
#
# COMPACT_ATOMS: atom_id res chain seq x y z
N VAL A 1 -13.13 24.34 1.96
CA VAL A 1 -12.71 23.02 2.46
C VAL A 1 -12.67 23.11 3.97
N ILE A 2 -13.54 22.42 4.69
CA ILE A 2 -13.52 22.45 6.16
C ILE A 2 -12.98 21.10 6.63
N GLU A 3 -11.83 21.12 7.29
CA GLU A 3 -11.24 19.95 7.92
C GLU A 3 -12.19 19.43 9.01
N LYS A 4 -12.24 18.12 9.25
CA LYS A 4 -13.19 17.49 10.19
C LYS A 4 -13.09 18.10 11.60
N ASN A 5 -11.87 18.43 12.03
CA ASN A 5 -11.61 19.07 13.32
C ASN A 5 -12.12 20.52 13.36
N THR A 6 -11.95 21.26 12.27
CA THR A 6 -12.51 22.61 12.11
C THR A 6 -14.04 22.56 12.08
N LEU A 7 -14.63 21.53 11.46
CA LEU A 7 -16.08 21.35 11.42
C LEU A 7 -16.65 21.16 12.83
N GLN A 8 -15.98 20.38 13.67
CA GLN A 8 -16.37 20.15 15.06
C GLN A 8 -16.22 21.39 15.94
N ALA A 9 -15.35 22.33 15.56
CA ALA A 9 -15.16 23.61 16.24
C ALA A 9 -16.20 24.68 15.81
N LEU A 10 -17.03 24.42 14.80
CA LEU A 10 -18.07 25.37 14.38
C LEU A 10 -19.27 25.35 15.33
N PRO A 11 -19.99 26.47 15.47
CA PRO A 11 -21.31 26.50 16.10
C PRO A 11 -22.24 25.41 15.55
N GLY A 12 -23.05 24.81 16.43
CA GLY A 12 -23.91 23.66 16.08
C GLY A 12 -24.87 23.93 14.93
N GLU A 13 -25.35 25.17 14.75
CA GLU A 13 -26.21 25.52 13.61
C GLU A 13 -25.46 25.39 12.28
N LEU A 14 -24.19 25.81 12.22
CA LEU A 14 -23.36 25.70 11.02
C LEU A 14 -23.00 24.25 10.71
N GLN A 15 -22.78 23.42 11.74
CA GLN A 15 -22.60 21.97 11.56
C GLN A 15 -23.85 21.31 10.97
N ASN A 16 -25.03 21.66 11.47
CA ASN A 16 -26.30 21.14 10.98
C ASN A 16 -26.59 21.58 9.54
N TRP A 17 -26.32 22.84 9.21
CA TRP A 17 -26.38 23.32 7.83
C TRP A 17 -25.40 22.57 6.93
N TYR A 18 -24.15 22.42 7.37
CA TYR A 18 -23.14 21.67 6.62
C TYR A 18 -23.59 20.22 6.35
N ASN A 19 -24.10 19.50 7.36
CA ASN A 19 -24.55 18.12 7.20
C ASN A 19 -25.80 18.02 6.30
N LYS A 20 -26.72 19.00 6.39
CA LYS A 20 -27.97 19.02 5.61
C LYS A 20 -27.71 19.19 4.11
N TYR A 21 -26.73 20.02 3.72
CA TYR A 21 -26.43 20.27 2.30
C TYR A 21 -25.21 19.52 1.75
N GLU A 22 -24.48 18.75 2.58
CA GLU A 22 -23.33 17.94 2.12
C GLU A 22 -23.75 16.89 1.06
N GLN A 23 -24.96 16.33 1.19
CA GLN A 23 -25.53 15.38 0.22
C GLN A 23 -25.66 15.92 -1.21
N TYR A 24 -25.81 17.25 -1.34
CA TYR A 24 -25.92 17.90 -2.64
C TYR A 24 -24.56 18.24 -3.24
N HIS A 25 -23.46 17.98 -2.51
CA HIS A 25 -22.10 18.21 -2.98
C HIS A 25 -21.85 19.64 -3.48
N ILE A 26 -22.65 20.62 -3.01
CA ILE A 26 -22.57 22.04 -3.39
C ILE A 26 -21.26 22.67 -2.91
N TYR A 27 -20.79 22.21 -1.75
CA TYR A 27 -19.44 22.46 -1.24
C TYR A 27 -18.79 21.11 -1.01
N ASN A 28 -17.74 20.78 -1.76
CA ASN A 28 -16.89 19.64 -1.44
C ASN A 28 -15.56 20.11 -0.88
N ALA A 29 -15.00 19.28 -0.03
CA ALA A 29 -13.58 19.34 0.25
C ALA A 29 -12.80 18.86 -0.97
N TYR A 30 -12.44 19.78 -1.87
CA TYR A 30 -11.58 19.50 -3.00
C TYR A 30 -10.12 19.44 -2.53
N GLY A 31 -9.52 18.26 -2.63
CA GLY A 31 -8.10 18.05 -2.35
C GLY A 31 -7.73 16.60 -2.58
N LEU A 32 -6.64 16.36 -3.31
CA LEU A 32 -6.12 15.02 -3.59
C LEU A 32 -5.81 14.24 -2.28
N PHE A 33 -5.56 14.96 -1.18
CA PHE A 33 -5.33 14.44 0.17
C PHE A 33 -6.14 15.23 1.22
N ARG A 34 -7.46 15.15 1.13
CA ARG A 34 -8.40 15.84 2.05
C ARG A 34 -8.08 15.61 3.54
N SER A 35 -7.61 14.42 3.89
CA SER A 35 -7.07 14.11 5.21
C SER A 35 -5.64 13.68 4.99
N MET A 36 -4.67 14.50 5.40
CA MET A 36 -3.28 14.10 5.36
C MET A 36 -3.03 13.04 6.43
N THR A 37 -2.30 12.00 6.05
CA THR A 37 -1.73 11.04 7.01
C THR A 37 -0.54 11.70 7.70
N GLY A 38 -0.35 11.46 9.00
CA GLY A 38 0.82 11.96 9.73
C GLY A 38 0.55 12.76 11.00
N VAL A 39 -0.71 12.95 11.41
CA VAL A 39 -1.03 13.60 12.70
C VAL A 39 -0.35 12.87 13.87
N ASP A 40 -0.39 11.54 13.85
CA ASP A 40 0.30 10.68 14.83
C ASP A 40 1.71 10.27 14.38
N GLY A 41 2.34 11.04 13.51
CA GLY A 41 3.61 10.71 12.88
C GLY A 41 3.46 10.03 11.52
N ARG A 42 4.45 10.28 10.66
CA ARG A 42 4.50 9.86 9.27
C ARG A 42 5.09 8.45 9.16
N PRO A 43 4.34 7.45 8.66
CA PRO A 43 4.90 6.13 8.41
C PRO A 43 5.84 6.18 7.22
N GLU A 44 7.00 5.52 7.33
CA GLU A 44 8.03 5.50 6.31
C GLU A 44 8.68 4.13 6.20
N LEU A 45 8.83 3.67 4.96
CA LEU A 45 9.57 2.46 4.65
C LEU A 45 11.05 2.79 4.45
N ILE A 46 11.88 2.11 5.22
CA ILE A 46 13.33 2.16 5.14
C ILE A 46 13.81 0.86 4.52
N VAL A 47 14.59 0.96 3.44
CA VAL A 47 15.20 -0.18 2.77
C VAL A 47 16.66 -0.23 3.16
N GLU A 48 17.10 -1.39 3.65
CA GLU A 48 18.49 -1.63 3.98
C GLU A 48 19.00 -2.84 3.24
N GLY A 49 20.26 -2.76 2.82
CA GLY A 49 21.00 -3.90 2.29
C GLY A 49 22.08 -4.36 3.23
N ALA A 50 22.48 -5.62 3.09
CA ALA A 50 23.65 -6.18 3.74
C ALA A 50 24.42 -7.07 2.76
N PHE A 51 25.74 -7.09 2.94
CA PHE A 51 26.58 -8.14 2.35
C PHE A 51 26.49 -9.41 3.19
N GLU A 52 27.19 -10.46 2.74
CA GLU A 52 27.36 -11.68 3.51
C GLU A 52 28.02 -11.44 4.86
N SER A 53 27.61 -12.20 5.87
CA SER A 53 28.18 -12.13 7.21
C SER A 53 29.61 -12.69 7.16
N THR A 54 30.61 -11.81 7.06
CA THR A 54 32.02 -12.20 7.04
C THR A 54 32.57 -12.54 8.43
N ASN A 55 31.86 -12.21 9.51
CA ASN A 55 32.30 -12.39 10.89
C ASN A 55 31.18 -12.91 11.81
N SER A 56 31.55 -13.40 12.99
CA SER A 56 30.65 -13.83 14.09
C SER A 56 29.75 -12.71 14.66
N LYS A 57 29.85 -11.48 14.14
CA LYS A 57 29.13 -10.27 14.60
C LYS A 57 27.78 -10.04 13.90
N GLY A 58 27.38 -10.93 12.99
CA GLY A 58 26.13 -10.82 12.25
C GLY A 58 26.18 -9.83 11.08
N LEU A 59 25.05 -9.71 10.38
CA LEU A 59 24.91 -8.90 9.16
C LEU A 59 25.00 -7.39 9.47
N GLN A 60 25.88 -6.68 8.76
CA GLN A 60 25.92 -5.22 8.79
C GLN A 60 24.95 -4.63 7.76
N TRP A 61 23.91 -3.98 8.26
CA TRP A 61 22.86 -3.37 7.47
C TRP A 61 23.19 -1.91 7.16
N LYS A 62 23.00 -1.51 5.91
CA LYS A 62 23.21 -0.14 5.43
C LYS A 62 21.97 0.34 4.70
N GLU A 63 21.51 1.54 5.04
CA GLU A 63 20.31 2.16 4.49
C GLU A 63 20.54 2.78 3.10
N TYR A 64 19.53 2.66 2.23
CA TYR A 64 19.44 3.43 1.00
C TYR A 64 18.80 4.80 1.28
N GLU A 65 19.50 5.89 0.92
CA GLU A 65 19.01 7.26 1.13
C GLU A 65 18.19 7.72 -0.09
N PHE A 66 16.99 8.22 0.16
CA PHE A 66 16.08 8.72 -0.89
C PHE A 66 16.23 10.23 -1.07
N GLN A 67 15.65 10.78 -2.13
CA GLN A 67 15.88 12.18 -2.54
C GLN A 67 15.25 13.19 -1.58
N ALA A 68 14.01 12.95 -1.18
CA ALA A 68 13.20 13.87 -0.42
C ALA A 68 12.53 13.24 0.82
N LYS A 69 12.48 11.90 0.91
CA LYS A 69 12.01 11.20 2.11
C LYS A 69 12.97 11.42 3.30
N PRO A 70 12.45 11.57 4.53
CA PRO A 70 13.29 11.55 5.73
C PRO A 70 14.05 10.22 5.84
N SER A 71 15.37 10.32 5.96
CA SER A 71 16.29 9.19 6.18
C SER A 71 17.22 9.54 7.33
N ILE A 72 18.09 10.52 7.13
CA ILE A 72 18.97 11.05 8.19
C ILE A 72 18.15 11.90 9.16
N LEU A 73 18.15 11.53 10.45
CA LEU A 73 17.32 12.16 11.49
C LEU A 73 17.66 13.63 11.74
N SER A 74 18.89 14.06 11.48
CA SER A 74 19.32 15.45 11.64
C SER A 74 18.90 16.37 10.49
N HIS A 75 18.52 15.81 9.34
CA HIS A 75 18.18 16.62 8.16
C HIS A 75 16.72 17.06 8.17
N SER A 76 16.48 18.34 7.84
CA SER A 76 15.13 18.90 7.71
C SER A 76 14.39 18.37 6.49
N THR A 77 13.08 18.60 6.42
CA THR A 77 12.29 18.33 5.21
C THR A 77 12.82 19.14 4.03
N THR A 78 12.93 18.50 2.87
CA THR A 78 13.28 19.19 1.62
C THR A 78 12.02 19.76 0.97
N PHE A 79 12.12 20.95 0.37
CA PHE A 79 11.06 21.49 -0.47
C PHE A 79 11.08 20.83 -1.85
N VAL A 80 10.02 20.10 -2.20
CA VAL A 80 9.97 19.24 -3.41
C VAL A 80 9.22 19.86 -4.59
N ALA A 81 8.74 21.10 -4.48
CA ALA A 81 8.10 21.76 -5.63
C ALA A 81 9.16 22.50 -6.46
N PRO A 82 9.06 22.51 -7.81
CA PRO A 82 7.99 21.92 -8.63
C PRO A 82 8.18 20.43 -8.98
N HIS A 83 9.38 19.87 -8.77
CA HIS A 83 9.73 18.52 -9.18
C HIS A 83 9.62 17.52 -8.03
N GLN A 84 8.54 16.73 -8.01
CA GLN A 84 8.28 15.71 -6.99
C GLN A 84 8.93 14.37 -7.40
N PRO A 85 9.93 13.84 -6.65
CA PRO A 85 10.54 12.56 -6.97
C PRO A 85 9.50 11.43 -6.94
N ARG A 86 9.26 10.80 -8.09
CA ARG A 86 8.17 9.84 -8.24
C ARG A 86 8.37 8.58 -7.37
N LEU A 87 9.61 8.13 -7.21
CA LEU A 87 9.93 6.96 -6.38
C LEU A 87 9.62 7.23 -4.90
N ASP A 88 10.10 8.35 -4.35
CA ASP A 88 9.82 8.77 -2.98
C ASP A 88 8.33 8.90 -2.70
N TRP A 89 7.58 9.41 -3.67
CA TRP A 89 6.13 9.50 -3.58
C TRP A 89 5.44 8.12 -3.56
N GLN A 90 5.90 7.18 -4.37
CA GLN A 90 5.41 5.80 -4.35
C GLN A 90 5.75 5.11 -3.02
N MET A 91 6.95 5.32 -2.48
CA MET A 91 7.36 4.80 -1.17
C MET A 91 6.45 5.28 -0.04
N TRP A 92 6.01 6.55 -0.06
CA TRP A 92 5.04 7.06 0.89
C TRP A 92 3.71 6.30 0.82
N PHE A 93 3.18 6.01 -0.38
CA PHE A 93 1.98 5.19 -0.52
C PHE A 93 2.19 3.75 -0.02
N ALA A 94 3.32 3.13 -0.34
CA ALA A 94 3.62 1.77 0.14
C ALA A 94 3.75 1.70 1.67
N ALA A 95 4.13 2.79 2.34
CA ALA A 95 4.15 2.86 3.80
C ALA A 95 2.75 2.94 4.42
N LEU A 96 1.74 3.39 3.66
CA LEU A 96 0.35 3.47 4.09
C LEU A 96 -0.44 2.19 3.78
N SER A 97 -0.02 1.42 2.77
CA SER A 97 -0.65 0.15 2.39
C SER A 97 0.07 -1.05 2.99
N ASN A 98 -0.45 -2.25 2.75
CA ASN A 98 0.30 -3.46 3.06
C ASN A 98 1.39 -3.65 1.99
N TYR A 99 2.61 -3.19 2.31
CA TYR A 99 3.75 -3.19 1.40
C TYR A 99 4.03 -4.54 0.71
N GLN A 100 3.59 -5.66 1.29
CA GLN A 100 3.72 -7.00 0.71
C GLN A 100 2.84 -7.26 -0.52
N HIS A 101 1.84 -6.40 -0.77
CA HIS A 101 0.91 -6.52 -1.90
C HIS A 101 1.27 -5.58 -3.05
N GLU A 102 2.27 -4.72 -2.87
CA GLU A 102 2.70 -3.75 -3.87
C GLU A 102 3.70 -4.39 -4.85
N ALA A 103 3.20 -4.91 -5.98
CA ALA A 103 4.05 -5.59 -6.97
C ALA A 103 5.22 -4.73 -7.50
N TRP A 104 5.04 -3.40 -7.56
CA TRP A 104 6.11 -2.48 -7.95
C TRP A 104 7.24 -2.44 -6.91
N LEU A 105 6.93 -2.57 -5.62
CA LEU A 105 7.91 -2.56 -4.54
C LEU A 105 8.77 -3.83 -4.60
N ALA A 106 8.16 -4.99 -4.85
CA ALA A 106 8.91 -6.23 -5.06
C ALA A 106 9.87 -6.13 -6.25
N ASN A 107 9.42 -5.55 -7.38
CA ASN A 107 10.28 -5.28 -8.54
C ASN A 107 11.40 -4.28 -8.22
N PHE A 108 11.12 -3.25 -7.42
CA PHE A 108 12.12 -2.30 -6.95
C PHE A 108 13.20 -2.98 -6.11
N LEU A 109 12.82 -3.81 -5.13
CA LEU A 109 13.75 -4.58 -4.30
C LEU A 109 14.59 -5.55 -5.13
N TYR A 110 14.01 -6.16 -6.17
CA TYR A 110 14.73 -7.05 -7.09
C TYR A 110 15.81 -6.30 -7.85
N ARG A 111 15.47 -5.10 -8.34
CA ARG A 111 16.41 -4.24 -9.06
C ARG A 111 17.51 -3.70 -8.16
N LEU A 112 17.26 -3.56 -6.85
CA LEU A 112 18.30 -3.25 -5.86
C LEU A 112 19.24 -4.44 -5.59
N LEU A 113 18.71 -5.65 -5.42
CA LEU A 113 19.51 -6.87 -5.26
C LEU A 113 20.37 -7.20 -6.48
N THR A 114 19.93 -6.80 -7.67
CA THR A 114 20.67 -6.95 -8.93
C THR A 114 21.47 -5.70 -9.31
N ASN A 115 21.49 -4.68 -8.45
CA ASN A 115 22.25 -3.43 -8.60
C ASN A 115 22.05 -2.73 -9.95
N GLN A 116 20.79 -2.61 -10.39
CA GLN A 116 20.45 -2.02 -11.69
C GLN A 116 20.64 -0.50 -11.68
N ASN A 117 21.54 0.00 -12.53
CA ASN A 117 21.88 1.43 -12.61
C ASN A 117 20.68 2.35 -12.81
N GLU A 118 19.69 1.94 -13.61
CA GLU A 118 18.47 2.72 -13.87
C GLU A 118 17.70 3.04 -12.57
N VAL A 119 17.69 2.10 -11.62
CA VAL A 119 17.00 2.27 -10.33
C VAL A 119 17.86 3.03 -9.34
N LEU A 120 19.17 2.77 -9.32
CA LEU A 120 20.09 3.48 -8.43
C LEU A 120 20.12 4.99 -8.70
N LYS A 121 19.95 5.42 -9.96
CA LYS A 121 19.83 6.84 -10.34
C LYS A 121 18.61 7.54 -9.73
N LEU A 122 17.57 6.79 -9.35
CA LEU A 122 16.37 7.33 -8.71
C LEU A 122 16.56 7.55 -7.20
N ILE A 123 17.60 6.95 -6.62
CA ILE A 123 17.95 7.02 -5.20
C ILE A 123 19.04 8.07 -5.02
N LYS A 124 19.08 8.73 -3.87
CA LYS A 124 20.07 9.78 -3.60
C LYS A 124 21.45 9.20 -3.30
N TYR A 125 21.50 8.17 -2.45
CA TYR A 125 22.73 7.48 -2.11
C TYR A 125 22.52 5.98 -1.97
N SER A 126 23.38 5.20 -2.64
CA SER A 126 23.42 3.74 -2.56
C SER A 126 24.73 3.29 -1.92
N PRO A 127 24.70 2.60 -0.76
CA PRO A 127 25.90 2.04 -0.15
C PRO A 127 26.48 0.82 -0.91
N PHE A 128 25.83 0.39 -2.00
CA PHE A 128 26.12 -0.83 -2.74
C PHE A 128 26.46 -0.59 -4.22
N ALA A 129 26.80 0.65 -4.61
CA ALA A 129 27.00 1.02 -6.01
C ALA A 129 27.96 0.10 -6.80
N ASN A 130 29.02 -0.39 -6.17
CA ASN A 130 30.04 -1.23 -6.84
C ASN A 130 29.75 -2.73 -6.77
N LYS A 131 28.97 -3.19 -5.78
CA LYS A 131 28.69 -4.61 -5.56
C LYS A 131 27.28 -4.79 -5.02
N PRO A 132 26.42 -5.62 -5.66
CA PRO A 132 25.06 -5.86 -5.17
C PRO A 132 25.06 -6.38 -3.73
N PRO A 133 24.08 -5.97 -2.91
CA PRO A 133 23.85 -6.59 -1.61
C PRO A 133 23.38 -8.05 -1.80
N LYS A 134 23.70 -8.90 -0.83
CA LYS A 134 23.21 -10.30 -0.83
C LYS A 134 21.82 -10.39 -0.21
N TYR A 135 21.55 -9.49 0.73
CA TYR A 135 20.33 -9.45 1.53
C TYR A 135 19.73 -8.06 1.50
N LEU A 136 18.41 -7.98 1.43
CA LEU A 136 17.65 -6.78 1.72
C LEU A 136 16.74 -7.00 2.93
N ARG A 137 16.37 -5.91 3.58
CA ARG A 137 15.21 -5.88 4.48
C ARG A 137 14.51 -4.54 4.36
N VAL A 138 13.22 -4.55 4.65
CA VAL A 138 12.38 -3.37 4.69
C VAL A 138 11.85 -3.19 6.10
N MET A 139 11.92 -1.98 6.61
CA MET A 139 11.44 -1.63 7.93
C MET A 139 10.44 -0.48 7.83
N LEU A 140 9.33 -0.61 8.54
CA LEU A 140 8.36 0.46 8.70
C LEU A 140 8.67 1.19 9.99
N TYR A 141 8.98 2.47 9.87
CA TYR A 141 9.15 3.38 10.99
C TYR A 141 8.02 4.41 11.00
N ARG A 142 7.75 4.94 12.19
CA ARG A 142 6.88 6.11 12.38
C ARG A 142 7.76 7.30 12.75
N TYR A 143 7.77 8.33 11.92
CA TYR A 143 8.56 9.55 12.06
C TYR A 143 7.72 10.68 12.65
N ASN A 144 8.24 11.33 13.70
CA ASN A 144 7.65 12.51 14.31
C ASN A 144 8.71 13.62 14.34
N PHE A 145 8.27 14.87 14.29
CA PHE A 145 9.16 15.99 14.57
C PHE A 145 9.63 15.94 16.02
N THR A 146 10.87 16.36 16.22
CA THR A 146 11.44 16.60 17.55
C THR A 146 10.96 17.94 18.10
N GLU A 147 11.22 18.17 19.38
CA GLU A 147 10.97 19.46 20.03
C GLU A 147 11.99 20.50 19.58
N LEU A 148 11.58 21.76 19.57
CA LEU A 148 12.47 22.89 19.24
C LEU A 148 13.71 22.87 20.14
N GLY A 149 14.90 23.02 19.55
CA GLY A 149 16.17 22.96 20.28
C GLY A 149 16.82 21.57 20.34
N SER A 150 16.17 20.53 19.83
CA SER A 150 16.79 19.21 19.66
C SER A 150 17.86 19.23 18.56
N SER A 151 18.89 18.38 18.69
CA SER A 151 19.94 18.23 17.66
C SER A 151 19.45 17.54 16.38
N ASN A 152 18.49 16.64 16.51
CA ASN A 152 17.83 15.99 15.38
C ASN A 152 16.55 16.71 15.00
N TRP A 153 16.19 16.66 13.73
CA TRP A 153 14.92 17.17 13.20
C TRP A 153 13.78 16.15 13.36
N TRP A 154 14.13 14.86 13.33
CA TRP A 154 13.18 13.75 13.43
C TRP A 154 13.51 12.82 14.59
N LYS A 155 12.46 12.28 15.20
CA LYS A 155 12.50 11.07 16.02
C LYS A 155 11.71 10.00 15.31
N HIS A 156 12.18 8.77 15.35
CA HIS A 156 11.47 7.65 14.72
C HIS A 156 11.33 6.46 15.66
N ILE A 157 10.25 5.70 15.49
CA ILE A 157 9.98 4.49 16.27
C ILE A 157 9.73 3.35 15.28
N LEU A 158 10.45 2.24 15.44
CA LEU A 158 10.25 1.05 14.63
C LEU A 158 8.85 0.50 14.88
N GLN A 159 8.10 0.23 13.83
CA GLN A 159 6.78 -0.38 13.89
C GLN A 159 6.83 -1.83 13.44
N ILE A 160 7.38 -2.07 12.25
CA ILE A 160 7.41 -3.40 11.64
C ILE A 160 8.79 -3.62 11.03
N LYS A 161 9.30 -4.84 11.18
CA LYS A 161 10.52 -5.28 10.52
C LYS A 161 10.20 -6.47 9.63
N SER A 162 10.55 -6.40 8.34
CA SER A 162 10.41 -7.53 7.43
C SER A 162 11.40 -8.64 7.79
N LYS A 163 11.10 -9.86 7.33
CA LYS A 163 12.12 -10.91 7.24
C LYS A 163 13.22 -10.48 6.26
N THR A 164 14.38 -11.11 6.38
CA THR A 164 15.47 -10.95 5.40
C THR A 164 15.00 -11.45 4.04
N ILE A 165 15.22 -10.63 3.01
CA ILE A 165 14.84 -10.87 1.63
C ILE A 165 16.10 -11.24 0.86
N GLU A 166 16.07 -12.42 0.26
CA GLU A 166 17.11 -12.91 -0.65
C GLU A 166 16.61 -12.86 -2.09
N LEU A 167 17.55 -12.84 -3.03
CA LEU A 167 17.23 -12.79 -4.46
C LEU A 167 16.39 -14.00 -4.91
N SER A 168 16.71 -15.20 -4.43
CA SER A 168 15.99 -16.44 -4.75
C SER A 168 14.51 -16.37 -4.37
N VAL A 169 14.22 -15.94 -3.13
CA VAL A 169 12.86 -15.80 -2.61
C VAL A 169 12.06 -14.79 -3.43
N LEU A 170 12.69 -13.67 -3.79
CA LEU A 170 12.03 -12.61 -4.54
C LEU A 170 11.75 -13.00 -6.00
N VAL A 171 12.65 -13.76 -6.62
CA VAL A 171 12.43 -14.32 -7.97
C VAL A 171 11.22 -15.25 -7.97
N ILE A 172 11.10 -16.16 -6.99
CA ILE A 172 9.95 -17.06 -6.87
C ILE A 172 8.65 -16.26 -6.72
N TYR A 173 8.67 -15.25 -5.85
CA TYR A 173 7.52 -14.37 -5.61
C TYR A 173 7.10 -13.61 -6.89
N LEU A 174 8.06 -13.02 -7.62
CA LEU A 174 7.77 -12.31 -8.86
C LEU A 174 7.29 -13.25 -9.97
N GLN A 175 7.85 -14.46 -10.08
CA GLN A 175 7.37 -15.48 -11.02
C GLN A 175 5.93 -15.88 -10.73
N ALA A 176 5.54 -16.00 -9.45
CA ALA A 176 4.16 -16.28 -9.07
C ALA A 176 3.20 -15.16 -9.49
N ILE A 177 3.60 -13.89 -9.29
CA ILE A 177 2.80 -12.72 -9.74
C ILE A 177 2.70 -12.67 -11.26
N HIS A 178 3.81 -12.85 -11.98
CA HIS A 178 3.82 -12.82 -13.44
C HIS A 178 3.02 -13.98 -14.03
N SER A 179 3.14 -15.19 -13.47
CA SER A 179 2.33 -16.35 -13.89
C SER A 179 0.84 -16.12 -13.64
N PHE A 180 0.48 -15.39 -12.59
CA PHE A 180 -0.90 -14.97 -12.33
C PHE A 180 -1.38 -13.91 -13.32
N SER A 181 -0.51 -12.96 -13.68
CA SER A 181 -0.78 -11.92 -14.68
C SER A 181 -0.88 -12.46 -16.11
N ASP A 182 -0.03 -13.41 -16.49
CA ASP A 182 -0.03 -14.04 -17.82
C ASP A 182 -1.21 -14.98 -18.01
N LYS A 183 -1.67 -15.64 -16.94
CA LYS A 183 -2.96 -16.36 -16.93
C LYS A 183 -4.18 -15.43 -17.03
N MET A 184 -3.98 -14.11 -16.90
CA MET A 184 -4.99 -13.06 -17.06
C MET A 184 -4.84 -12.29 -18.39
N ASN A 185 -4.19 -12.86 -19.41
CA ASN A 185 -4.25 -12.39 -20.79
C ASN A 185 -5.40 -13.07 -21.57
N PRO A 186 -6.21 -12.32 -22.35
CA PRO A 186 -7.43 -12.84 -22.97
C PRO A 186 -7.12 -13.50 -24.31
N ILE A 187 -6.52 -14.69 -24.29
CA ILE A 187 -6.38 -15.50 -25.50
C ILE A 187 -6.89 -16.89 -25.18
N LEU A 188 -8.17 -17.10 -25.47
CA LEU A 188 -8.80 -18.34 -25.96
C LEU A 188 -10.32 -18.13 -26.00
N PHE A 189 -10.74 -17.20 -26.86
CA PHE A 189 -12.11 -17.13 -27.36
C PHE A 189 -12.18 -17.99 -28.64
N THR A 190 -11.99 -19.30 -28.51
CA THR A 190 -12.22 -20.24 -29.61
C THR A 190 -12.87 -21.51 -29.06
N TRP A 191 -14.20 -21.52 -29.14
CA TRP A 191 -15.06 -22.65 -29.46
C TRP A 191 -14.40 -24.04 -29.39
N PHE A 192 -14.57 -24.74 -28.27
CA PHE A 192 -14.78 -26.20 -28.24
C PHE A 192 -15.51 -26.55 -26.92
N PRO A 193 -16.63 -27.28 -26.97
CA PRO A 193 -17.31 -27.76 -25.77
C PRO A 193 -16.60 -29.02 -25.25
N VAL A 194 -16.77 -29.29 -23.95
CA VAL A 194 -16.51 -30.56 -23.20
C VAL A 194 -15.47 -30.40 -22.08
N CYS A 195 -16.02 -30.30 -20.87
CA CYS A 195 -15.54 -30.76 -19.56
C CYS A 195 -14.04 -30.67 -19.24
N PHE A 196 -13.65 -29.70 -18.41
CA PHE A 196 -12.72 -29.94 -17.30
C PHE A 196 -13.02 -29.00 -16.13
N ALA A 197 -12.93 -29.57 -14.93
CA ALA A 197 -13.48 -29.08 -13.68
C ALA A 197 -12.66 -27.96 -13.01
N PHE A 198 -13.40 -27.09 -12.31
CA PHE A 198 -12.99 -26.37 -11.10
C PHE A 198 -11.63 -25.67 -11.09
N ILE A 199 -11.54 -24.48 -11.71
CA ILE A 199 -10.70 -23.38 -11.22
C ILE A 199 -11.51 -22.09 -11.38
N ILE A 200 -11.63 -21.35 -10.28
CA ILE A 200 -12.45 -20.15 -10.08
C ILE A 200 -12.12 -19.08 -11.13
N LEU A 201 -12.90 -19.09 -12.22
CA LEU A 201 -13.04 -18.02 -13.21
C LEU A 201 -14.11 -17.06 -12.69
N ILE A 202 -13.72 -16.10 -11.83
CA ILE A 202 -14.54 -14.90 -11.65
C ILE A 202 -14.31 -14.06 -12.90
N LEU A 203 -15.21 -14.28 -13.87
CA LEU A 203 -15.50 -13.44 -15.01
C LEU A 203 -15.34 -11.95 -14.63
N LYS A 204 -14.68 -11.18 -15.50
CA LYS A 204 -14.84 -9.71 -15.59
C LYS A 204 -16.30 -9.37 -16.00
N LYS A 205 -17.25 -9.71 -15.15
CA LYS A 205 -18.59 -9.12 -15.11
C LYS A 205 -18.66 -8.40 -13.78
N CYS A 206 -18.99 -7.12 -13.80
CA CYS A 206 -19.29 -6.39 -12.57
C CYS A 206 -20.37 -7.17 -11.81
N LEU A 207 -20.12 -7.45 -10.52
CA LEU A 207 -21.14 -7.97 -9.62
C LEU A 207 -22.19 -6.86 -9.43
N CYS A 208 -23.28 -6.93 -10.19
CA CYS A 208 -24.47 -6.15 -9.92
C CYS A 208 -25.38 -6.97 -9.02
N SER A 209 -25.64 -6.47 -7.81
CA SER A 209 -26.73 -7.00 -6.99
C SER A 209 -28.06 -6.72 -7.68
N THR A 210 -28.93 -7.72 -7.73
CA THR A 210 -30.33 -7.57 -8.15
C THR A 210 -31.23 -7.01 -7.06
N SER A 211 -30.69 -6.84 -5.84
CA SER A 211 -31.36 -6.13 -4.75
C SER A 211 -31.02 -4.64 -4.79
N ASN A 212 -31.87 -3.79 -4.19
CA ASN A 212 -31.75 -2.31 -4.17
C ASN A 212 -30.46 -1.75 -3.52
N TYR A 213 -29.45 -2.58 -3.24
CA TYR A 213 -28.20 -2.19 -2.62
C TYR A 213 -27.11 -1.99 -3.69
N TYR A 214 -26.69 -0.74 -3.86
CA TYR A 214 -25.63 -0.33 -4.78
C TYR A 214 -24.26 -0.88 -4.32
N MET A 215 -23.69 -1.83 -5.06
CA MET A 215 -22.32 -2.31 -4.83
C MET A 215 -21.30 -1.35 -5.44
N LYS A 216 -20.88 -0.34 -4.68
CA LYS A 216 -19.72 0.50 -5.05
C LYS A 216 -18.44 -0.13 -4.51
N SER A 217 -17.51 -0.48 -5.41
CA SER A 217 -16.25 -1.19 -5.09
C SER A 217 -15.33 -0.52 -4.06
N ARG A 218 -15.56 0.77 -3.73
CA ARG A 218 -14.78 1.49 -2.71
C ARG A 218 -15.25 1.24 -1.27
N GLN A 219 -16.39 0.61 -1.06
CA GLN A 219 -16.98 0.37 0.27
C GLN A 219 -16.92 -1.10 0.69
N SER A 220 -16.17 -1.90 -0.06
CA SER A 220 -15.98 -3.32 0.21
C SER A 220 -14.51 -3.64 0.40
N TYR A 221 -14.16 -4.29 1.50
CA TYR A 221 -12.80 -4.76 1.79
C TYR A 221 -12.82 -6.24 2.14
N GLN A 222 -11.70 -6.91 1.86
CA GLN A 222 -11.55 -8.34 2.06
C GLN A 222 -10.93 -8.61 3.43
N THR A 223 -11.61 -9.39 4.26
CA THR A 223 -11.13 -9.85 5.57
C THR A 223 -11.37 -11.34 5.70
N ASN A 224 -10.32 -12.12 5.97
CA ASN A 224 -10.38 -13.58 6.13
C ASN A 224 -11.06 -14.33 4.97
N GLY A 225 -10.92 -13.83 3.73
CA GLY A 225 -11.56 -14.45 2.56
C GLY A 225 -12.99 -13.97 2.27
N HIS A 226 -13.62 -13.23 3.19
CA HIS A 226 -14.95 -12.65 2.99
C HIS A 226 -14.88 -11.27 2.34
N ILE A 227 -15.89 -10.95 1.52
CA ILE A 227 -16.09 -9.60 0.97
C ILE A 227 -17.16 -8.93 1.82
N PHE A 228 -16.73 -8.00 2.69
CA PHE A 228 -17.62 -7.25 3.58
C PHE A 228 -18.10 -5.97 2.90
N HIS A 229 -19.38 -5.63 3.04
CA HIS A 229 -19.94 -4.37 2.56
C HIS A 229 -20.24 -3.41 3.71
N GLN A 230 -19.50 -2.29 3.76
CA GLN A 230 -19.47 -1.39 4.91
C GLN A 230 -20.79 -0.66 5.21
N VAL A 231 -21.63 -0.41 4.20
CA VAL A 231 -22.88 0.36 4.38
C VAL A 231 -23.99 -0.51 4.95
N SER A 232 -24.03 -1.79 4.61
CA SER A 232 -25.08 -2.71 5.04
C SER A 232 -24.65 -3.63 6.19
N SER A 233 -23.36 -3.66 6.52
CA SER A 233 -22.78 -4.61 7.49
C SER A 233 -23.10 -6.08 7.17
N LEU A 234 -23.15 -6.41 5.88
CA LEU A 234 -23.42 -7.75 5.36
C LEU A 234 -22.21 -8.23 4.56
N CYS A 235 -22.06 -9.55 4.46
CA CYS A 235 -21.04 -10.23 3.70
C CYS A 235 -21.62 -10.80 2.41
N LEU A 236 -20.80 -10.83 1.36
CA LEU A 236 -21.14 -11.48 0.11
C LEU A 236 -21.11 -13.01 0.32
N ALA A 237 -22.23 -13.67 0.09
CA ALA A 237 -22.39 -15.12 0.22
C ALA A 237 -22.96 -15.71 -1.08
N LEU A 238 -22.68 -17.00 -1.31
CA LEU A 238 -23.35 -17.77 -2.35
C LEU A 238 -24.68 -18.28 -1.77
N SER A 239 -25.76 -18.21 -2.55
CA SER A 239 -27.03 -18.84 -2.18
C SER A 239 -26.84 -20.33 -1.91
N ASN A 240 -27.67 -20.94 -1.05
CA ASN A 240 -27.60 -22.36 -0.69
C ASN A 240 -27.62 -23.30 -1.91
N ASP A 241 -28.22 -22.87 -3.01
CA ASP A 241 -28.29 -23.64 -4.26
C ASP A 241 -27.06 -23.42 -5.17
N ASN A 242 -26.10 -22.61 -4.74
CA ASN A 242 -24.90 -22.17 -5.45
C ASN A 242 -25.17 -21.46 -6.80
N THR A 243 -26.39 -20.99 -7.04
CA THR A 243 -26.80 -20.44 -8.35
C THR A 243 -26.62 -18.93 -8.48
N HIS A 244 -26.66 -18.19 -7.37
CA HIS A 244 -26.56 -16.73 -7.38
C HIS A 244 -25.91 -16.21 -6.10
N ILE A 245 -25.42 -14.97 -6.17
CA ILE A 245 -24.72 -14.29 -5.09
C ILE A 245 -25.73 -13.39 -4.36
N GLN A 246 -25.71 -13.44 -3.03
CA GLN A 246 -26.56 -12.62 -2.17
C GLN A 246 -25.77 -12.02 -1.00
N MET A 247 -26.39 -11.07 -0.30
CA MET A 247 -25.80 -10.44 0.89
C MET A 247 -26.41 -11.08 2.13
N GLU A 248 -25.58 -11.70 2.97
CA GLU A 248 -25.98 -12.36 4.20
C GLU A 248 -25.27 -11.78 5.42
N LYS A 249 -25.72 -12.14 6.63
CA LYS A 249 -25.00 -11.79 7.84
C LYS A 249 -23.63 -12.46 7.81
N CYS A 250 -22.59 -11.72 8.18
CA CYS A 250 -21.26 -12.27 8.27
C CYS A 250 -21.22 -13.33 9.35
N ASP A 251 -20.92 -14.56 8.95
CA ASP A 251 -20.65 -15.68 9.83
C ASP A 251 -19.15 -15.99 9.72
N GLU A 252 -18.50 -16.23 10.86
CA GLU A 252 -17.07 -16.57 10.92
C GLU A 252 -16.83 -18.08 10.82
N SER A 253 -17.90 -18.89 10.78
CA SER A 253 -17.82 -20.36 10.86
C SER A 253 -17.60 -21.08 9.53
N ASN A 254 -17.83 -20.43 8.39
CA ASN A 254 -17.65 -20.96 7.02
C ASN A 254 -16.89 -19.98 6.14
#